data_AF-A0A8H7GS67-F1
#
_entry.id   AF-A0A8H7GS67-F1
#
_cell.length_a   1.000
_cell.length_b   1.000
_cell.length_c   1.000
_cell.angle_alpha   90.00
_cell.angle_beta   90.00
_cell.angle_gamma   90.00
#
_symmetry.space_group_name_H-M   'P 1'
#
loop_
_entity.id
_entity.type
_entity.pdbx_description
1 polymer ?
#
loop_
_entity_poly.entity_id
_entity_poly.type
_entity_poly.pdbx_seq_one_letter_code
_entity_poly.pdbx_strand_id
1 'polypeptide(L)'
;MVKTLLPHEKRVVEPANEYEANVLKTFNHCPDDLLEVPPLNSIPSPFVYHSTVNGDKSYITQPRLSVSKMLTSAWCELRSFYDIYAGLLRQPPLPSMRAGTKYHANLEAREHPRRDELGLRAHLKMLLAKHSIDDRRELTRTTDAHGFAKAGLNRLHTKGAREIFLHGFLDLARGRLVTNENALLEGVLINGIVDIVKIDKFNANRSFNDVASDHGLDEEANLNITNEIPNFGAREVLDLTVELQKAKKRMSELAENHFLHMRDVKTRRLNTIPNQALAVNAAKLQCMYYAIFLHNLARNENFAYESCIENISRRGIDPDEPISVALATELLVVNFRTIALDCIRLARGQGINFERFDGHAHQEKDYSLSQFLTETELRLLLEIHHGDDLDISGFDLRPLFRKLEDSAHA
;
A
#
# COMPACT_ATOMS: atom_id res chain seq x y z
N MET A 1 3.81 45.03 -20.43
CA MET A 1 3.43 46.37 -19.93
C MET A 1 2.51 46.12 -18.74
N VAL A 2 3.01 46.27 -17.51
CA VAL A 2 2.20 46.06 -16.30
C VAL A 2 1.32 47.30 -16.14
N LYS A 3 0.00 47.12 -16.23
CA LYS A 3 -0.96 48.21 -16.11
C LYS A 3 -1.12 48.52 -14.62
N THR A 4 -0.56 49.64 -14.17
CA THR A 4 -0.74 50.13 -12.80
C THR A 4 -2.18 50.66 -12.70
N LEU A 5 -3.04 49.96 -11.96
CA LEU A 5 -4.41 50.40 -11.71
C LEU A 5 -4.40 51.57 -10.72
N LEU A 6 -5.14 52.63 -11.05
CA LEU A 6 -5.27 53.81 -10.18
C LEU A 6 -6.44 53.63 -9.18
N PRO A 7 -6.41 54.22 -7.98
CA PRO A 7 -7.39 54.01 -6.90
C PRO A 7 -8.87 54.32 -7.23
N HIS A 8 -9.12 54.96 -8.37
CA HIS A 8 -10.41 55.50 -8.80
C HIS A 8 -10.96 54.84 -10.08
N GLU A 9 -10.22 53.89 -10.66
CA GLU A 9 -10.77 53.05 -11.72
C GLU A 9 -11.79 52.08 -11.09
N LYS A 10 -13.08 52.35 -11.30
CA LYS A 10 -14.16 51.42 -10.93
C LYS A 10 -13.86 50.07 -11.58
N ARG A 11 -13.48 49.08 -10.77
CA ARG A 11 -13.38 47.68 -11.22
C ARG A 11 -14.75 47.29 -11.78
N VAL A 12 -14.80 46.99 -13.08
CA VAL A 12 -15.80 46.03 -13.56
C VAL A 12 -15.26 44.70 -13.05
N VAL A 13 -15.74 44.31 -11.87
CA VAL A 13 -15.38 43.02 -11.28
C VAL A 13 -16.06 41.98 -12.15
N GLU A 14 -15.26 41.20 -12.87
CA GLU A 14 -15.78 40.03 -13.56
C GLU A 14 -16.46 39.14 -12.51
N PRO A 15 -17.66 38.60 -12.78
CA PRO A 15 -18.35 37.75 -11.83
C PRO A 15 -17.46 36.54 -11.50
N ALA A 16 -17.40 36.19 -10.21
CA ALA A 16 -16.65 35.02 -9.75
C ALA A 16 -17.01 33.79 -10.58
N ASN A 17 -16.00 33.07 -11.06
CA ASN A 17 -16.25 31.78 -11.72
C ASN A 17 -16.77 30.75 -10.70
N GLU A 18 -17.26 29.60 -11.16
CA GLU A 18 -17.86 28.57 -10.29
C GLU A 18 -16.94 28.15 -9.12
N TYR A 19 -15.64 28.03 -9.36
CA TYR A 19 -14.66 27.62 -8.36
C TYR A 19 -14.41 28.72 -7.31
N GLU A 20 -14.29 29.97 -7.76
CA GLU A 20 -14.19 31.13 -6.88
C GLU A 20 -15.45 31.29 -6.05
N ALA A 21 -16.62 31.11 -6.66
CA ALA A 21 -17.91 31.15 -5.98
C ALA A 21 -18.02 30.05 -4.90
N ASN A 22 -17.49 28.85 -5.14
CA ASN A 22 -17.45 27.78 -4.13
C ASN A 22 -16.58 28.13 -2.93
N VAL A 23 -15.38 28.69 -3.17
CA VAL A 23 -14.48 29.14 -2.10
C VAL A 23 -15.12 30.28 -1.30
N LEU A 24 -15.59 31.32 -1.98
CA LEU A 24 -16.23 32.48 -1.36
C LEU A 24 -17.46 32.07 -0.55
N LYS A 25 -18.30 31.20 -1.08
CA LYS A 25 -19.46 30.64 -0.36
C LYS A 25 -19.03 29.87 0.89
N THR A 26 -17.99 29.04 0.79
CA THR A 26 -17.52 28.24 1.93
C THR A 26 -16.92 29.11 3.03
N PHE A 27 -16.25 30.19 2.64
CA PHE A 27 -15.63 31.13 3.56
C PHE A 27 -16.60 32.24 4.00
N ASN A 28 -17.84 32.26 3.48
CA ASN A 28 -18.86 33.26 3.74
C ASN A 28 -18.39 34.70 3.40
N HIS A 29 -17.76 34.86 2.23
CA HIS A 29 -17.22 36.13 1.72
C HIS A 29 -17.85 36.54 0.39
N CYS A 30 -17.87 37.85 0.15
CA CYS A 30 -18.20 38.44 -1.14
C CYS A 30 -16.97 38.45 -2.07
N PRO A 31 -17.13 38.47 -3.41
CA PRO A 31 -16.00 38.54 -4.35
C PRO A 31 -15.05 39.73 -4.15
N ASP A 32 -15.53 40.78 -3.51
CA ASP A 32 -14.77 42.01 -3.22
C ASP A 32 -14.07 42.00 -1.85
N ASP A 33 -14.29 40.96 -1.03
CA ASP A 33 -13.65 40.84 0.27
C ASP A 33 -12.21 40.35 0.12
N LEU A 34 -11.32 40.84 0.99
CA LEU A 34 -10.03 40.20 1.18
C LEU A 34 -10.28 38.80 1.76
N LEU A 35 -9.72 37.78 1.11
CA LEU A 35 -9.72 36.42 1.62
C LEU A 35 -8.84 36.35 2.89
N GLU A 36 -9.46 36.61 4.03
CA GLU A 36 -8.88 36.27 5.32
C GLU A 36 -9.10 34.78 5.59
N VAL A 37 -8.14 34.12 6.23
CA VAL A 37 -8.33 32.73 6.64
C VAL A 37 -9.37 32.72 7.76
N PRO A 38 -10.55 32.11 7.57
CA PRO A 38 -11.60 32.11 8.56
C PRO A 38 -11.13 31.29 9.78
N PRO A 39 -11.70 31.53 10.97
CA PRO A 39 -11.44 30.68 12.14
C PRO A 39 -11.61 29.20 11.77
N LEU A 40 -10.67 28.34 12.15
CA LEU A 40 -10.65 26.91 11.78
C LEU A 40 -11.95 26.16 12.12
N ASN A 41 -12.73 26.67 13.08
CA ASN A 41 -13.98 26.07 13.53
C ASN A 41 -15.23 26.62 12.82
N SER A 42 -15.10 27.67 12.00
CA SER A 42 -16.23 28.29 11.30
C SER A 42 -16.47 27.73 9.89
N ILE A 43 -15.54 26.91 9.39
CA ILE A 43 -15.66 26.22 8.10
C ILE A 43 -15.51 24.71 8.30
N PRO A 44 -16.13 23.86 7.47
CA PRO A 44 -15.84 22.43 7.49
C PRO A 44 -14.34 22.20 7.28
N SER A 45 -13.78 21.20 7.98
CA SER A 45 -12.36 20.87 7.82
C SER A 45 -12.07 20.50 6.35
N PRO A 46 -10.83 20.69 5.87
CA PRO A 46 -10.48 20.36 4.50
C PRO A 46 -10.82 18.90 4.15
N PHE A 47 -10.68 17.98 5.09
CA PHE A 47 -11.08 16.59 4.90
C PHE A 47 -12.60 16.45 4.70
N VAL A 48 -13.41 17.00 5.61
CA VAL A 48 -14.88 16.92 5.56
C VAL A 48 -15.42 17.54 4.28
N TYR A 49 -14.87 18.69 3.87
CA TYR A 49 -15.25 19.33 2.62
C TYR A 49 -14.83 18.46 1.42
N HIS A 50 -13.57 18.02 1.38
CA HIS A 50 -13.05 17.19 0.28
C HIS A 50 -13.75 15.82 0.16
N SER A 51 -14.35 15.30 1.24
CA SER A 51 -15.13 14.06 1.22
C SER A 51 -16.61 14.24 0.87
N THR A 52 -17.10 15.49 0.79
CA THR A 52 -18.51 15.78 0.47
C THR A 52 -18.65 16.53 -0.84
N VAL A 53 -17.70 17.41 -1.13
CA VAL A 53 -17.63 18.25 -2.32
C VAL A 53 -16.30 17.99 -3.02
N ASN A 54 -16.34 17.14 -4.04
CA ASN A 54 -15.18 16.84 -4.87
C ASN A 54 -15.61 16.44 -6.27
N GLY A 55 -14.91 16.92 -7.31
CA GLY A 55 -15.13 16.43 -8.67
C GLY A 55 -14.81 14.93 -8.82
N ASP A 56 -13.90 14.38 -8.01
CA ASP A 56 -13.57 12.95 -7.99
C ASP A 56 -14.47 12.21 -7.00
N LYS A 57 -15.46 11.51 -7.54
CA LYS A 57 -16.43 10.72 -6.76
C LYS A 57 -15.79 9.68 -5.84
N SER A 58 -14.57 9.21 -6.14
CA SER A 58 -13.90 8.20 -5.31
C SER A 58 -13.52 8.72 -3.92
N TYR A 59 -13.40 10.03 -3.72
CA TYR A 59 -13.17 10.62 -2.39
C TYR A 59 -14.46 10.84 -1.61
N ILE A 60 -15.60 10.85 -2.29
CA ILE A 60 -16.93 10.91 -1.68
C ILE A 60 -17.36 9.51 -1.27
N THR A 61 -17.22 8.52 -2.16
CA THR A 61 -17.61 7.14 -1.87
C THR A 61 -16.65 6.44 -0.91
N GLN A 62 -15.36 6.83 -0.90
CA GLN A 62 -14.33 6.23 -0.05
C GLN A 62 -13.45 7.31 0.59
N PRO A 63 -13.96 8.07 1.57
CA PRO A 63 -13.22 9.14 2.22
C PRO A 63 -11.92 8.64 2.85
N ARG A 64 -10.79 9.16 2.36
CA ARG A 64 -9.44 8.78 2.82
C ARG A 64 -8.43 9.88 2.55
N LEU A 65 -7.33 9.84 3.31
CA LEU A 65 -6.17 10.69 3.12
C LEU A 65 -4.99 9.87 2.62
N SER A 66 -4.04 10.54 1.96
CA SER A 66 -2.71 9.99 1.77
C SER A 66 -1.76 10.60 2.79
N VAL A 67 -0.65 9.93 3.11
CA VAL A 67 0.38 10.51 3.98
C VAL A 67 0.86 11.87 3.46
N SER A 68 0.95 12.05 2.14
CA SER A 68 1.30 13.36 1.56
C SER A 68 0.29 14.46 1.87
N LYS A 69 -1.00 14.13 2.07
CA LYS A 69 -2.05 15.09 2.50
C LYS A 69 -1.99 15.41 4.00
N MET A 70 -1.23 14.65 4.78
CA MET A 70 -1.00 14.91 6.21
C MET A 70 0.16 15.89 6.46
N LEU A 71 0.92 16.24 5.43
CA LEU A 71 2.09 17.11 5.56
C LEU A 71 1.63 18.56 5.68
N THR A 72 1.68 19.12 6.89
CA THR A 72 1.36 20.52 7.18
C THR A 72 2.58 21.42 7.00
N SER A 73 2.36 22.73 6.86
CA SER A 73 3.44 23.70 6.61
C SER A 73 4.25 23.38 5.34
N ALA A 74 3.60 22.75 4.37
CA ALA A 74 4.21 22.42 3.10
C ALA A 74 4.25 23.64 2.16
N TRP A 75 5.21 23.62 1.23
CA TRP A 75 5.25 24.61 0.15
C TRP A 75 3.94 24.54 -0.67
N CYS A 76 3.27 25.68 -0.88
CA CYS A 76 1.96 25.82 -1.54
C CYS A 76 0.73 25.32 -0.74
N GLU A 77 0.78 25.22 0.60
CA GLU A 77 -0.39 24.82 1.42
C GLU A 77 -1.65 25.67 1.15
N LEU A 78 -1.51 26.99 1.01
CA LEU A 78 -2.64 27.88 0.67
C LEU A 78 -3.31 27.52 -0.66
N ARG A 79 -2.53 27.11 -1.67
CA ARG A 79 -3.06 26.64 -2.93
C ARG A 79 -3.84 25.34 -2.73
N SER A 80 -3.34 24.42 -1.91
CA SER A 80 -4.07 23.19 -1.59
C SER A 80 -5.39 23.48 -0.88
N PHE A 81 -5.42 24.44 0.05
CA PHE A 81 -6.66 24.91 0.67
C PHE A 81 -7.64 25.43 -0.39
N TYR A 82 -7.19 26.32 -1.27
CA TYR A 82 -8.02 26.82 -2.36
C TYR A 82 -8.54 25.69 -3.25
N ASP A 83 -7.67 24.80 -3.72
CA ASP A 83 -8.05 23.69 -4.62
C ASP A 83 -9.10 22.77 -3.97
N ILE A 84 -8.97 22.51 -2.66
CA ILE A 84 -9.93 21.71 -1.88
C ILE A 84 -11.28 22.41 -1.82
N TYR A 85 -11.33 23.68 -1.38
CA TYR A 85 -12.58 24.41 -1.19
C TYR A 85 -13.21 24.92 -2.48
N ALA A 86 -12.44 24.96 -3.57
CA ALA A 86 -12.95 25.14 -4.92
C ALA A 86 -13.64 23.86 -5.46
N GLY A 87 -13.40 22.70 -4.83
CA GLY A 87 -13.91 21.41 -5.29
C GLY A 87 -13.22 20.90 -6.56
N LEU A 88 -11.99 21.34 -6.82
CA LEU A 88 -11.28 21.03 -8.06
C LEU A 88 -11.05 19.53 -8.23
N LEU A 89 -11.18 19.07 -9.47
CA LEU A 89 -10.78 17.73 -9.88
C LEU A 89 -9.29 17.52 -9.62
N ARG A 90 -8.94 16.28 -9.22
CA ARG A 90 -7.55 15.85 -9.14
C ARG A 90 -6.90 16.06 -10.50
N GLN A 91 -5.90 16.94 -10.54
CA GLN A 91 -5.15 17.20 -11.75
C GLN A 91 -4.40 15.94 -12.20
N PRO A 92 -4.31 15.67 -13.52
CA PRO A 92 -3.56 14.54 -14.01
C PRO A 92 -2.09 14.66 -13.60
N PRO A 93 -1.39 13.53 -13.38
CA PRO A 93 0.00 13.56 -12.95
C PRO A 93 0.87 14.26 -14.00
N LEU A 94 1.69 15.21 -13.53
CA LEU A 94 2.65 15.95 -14.34
C LEU A 94 3.68 15.00 -14.98
N PRO A 95 4.33 15.39 -16.09
CA PRO A 95 5.36 14.57 -16.74
C PRO A 95 6.47 14.10 -15.78
N SER A 96 6.89 14.97 -14.86
CA SER A 96 7.88 14.63 -13.83
C SER A 96 7.38 13.57 -12.84
N MET A 97 6.10 13.62 -12.46
CA MET A 97 5.49 12.60 -11.61
C MET A 97 5.43 11.25 -12.32
N ARG A 98 5.05 11.23 -13.61
CA ARG A 98 5.05 10.00 -14.44
C ARG A 98 6.45 9.42 -14.59
N ALA A 99 7.45 10.26 -14.81
CA ALA A 99 8.85 9.85 -14.86
C ALA A 99 9.32 9.26 -13.51
N GLY A 100 8.92 9.88 -12.40
CA GLY A 100 9.13 9.36 -11.05
C GLY A 100 8.53 7.98 -10.86
N THR A 101 7.25 7.81 -11.18
CA THR A 101 6.58 6.49 -11.12
C THR A 101 7.31 5.42 -11.92
N LYS A 102 7.77 5.73 -13.15
CA LYS A 102 8.54 4.80 -13.96
C LYS A 102 9.90 4.46 -13.33
N TYR A 103 10.56 5.45 -12.74
CA TYR A 103 11.84 5.25 -12.04
C TYR A 103 11.68 4.33 -10.83
N HIS A 104 10.66 4.55 -9.99
CA HIS A 104 10.37 3.67 -8.85
C HIS A 104 10.03 2.25 -9.30
N ALA A 105 9.23 2.10 -10.36
CA ALA A 105 8.93 0.78 -10.94
C ALA A 105 10.19 0.05 -11.43
N ASN A 106 11.16 0.79 -11.98
CA ASN A 106 12.45 0.22 -12.38
C ASN A 106 13.31 -0.18 -11.18
N LEU A 107 13.32 0.61 -10.10
CA LEU A 107 14.03 0.26 -8.86
C LEU A 107 13.41 -0.99 -8.20
N GLU A 108 12.08 -1.05 -8.13
CA GLU A 108 11.32 -2.23 -7.70
C GLU A 108 11.72 -3.46 -8.50
N ALA A 109 11.70 -3.36 -9.84
CA ALA A 109 12.05 -4.49 -10.70
C ALA A 109 13.53 -4.93 -10.59
N ARG A 110 14.42 -4.06 -10.12
CA ARG A 110 15.83 -4.38 -9.89
C ARG A 110 16.06 -5.09 -8.56
N GLU A 111 15.44 -4.63 -7.48
CA GLU A 111 15.56 -5.23 -6.14
C GLU A 111 14.68 -6.48 -5.98
N HIS A 112 13.56 -6.52 -6.70
CA HIS A 112 12.63 -7.64 -6.76
C HIS A 112 12.44 -8.04 -8.23
N PRO A 113 13.42 -8.77 -8.82
CA PRO A 113 13.29 -9.25 -10.19
C PRO A 113 11.99 -10.01 -10.35
N ARG A 114 11.12 -9.49 -11.20
CA ARG A 114 9.89 -10.19 -11.53
C ARG A 114 10.29 -11.48 -12.24
N ARG A 115 9.91 -12.61 -11.63
CA ARG A 115 9.77 -13.90 -12.31
C ARG A 115 8.89 -13.73 -13.55
N ASP A 116 8.85 -14.71 -14.46
CA ASP A 116 8.14 -14.58 -15.73
C ASP A 116 6.62 -14.37 -15.54
N GLU A 117 6.22 -13.13 -15.27
CA GLU A 117 4.84 -12.69 -15.13
C GLU A 117 4.18 -12.61 -16.51
N LEU A 118 4.95 -12.41 -17.58
CA LEU A 118 4.43 -12.32 -18.94
C LEU A 118 3.99 -13.70 -19.43
N GLY A 119 4.84 -14.72 -19.28
CA GLY A 119 4.53 -16.11 -19.60
C GLY A 119 3.38 -16.65 -18.76
N LEU A 120 3.40 -16.37 -17.44
CA LEU A 120 2.29 -16.71 -16.54
C LEU A 120 0.97 -16.09 -17.00
N ARG A 121 0.94 -14.77 -17.24
CA ARG A 121 -0.28 -14.07 -17.69
C ARG A 121 -0.74 -14.53 -19.06
N ALA A 122 0.16 -14.86 -19.96
CA ALA A 122 -0.18 -15.41 -21.27
C ALA A 122 -0.90 -16.76 -21.12
N HIS A 123 -0.36 -17.67 -20.30
CA HIS A 123 -0.98 -18.98 -20.05
C HIS A 123 -2.31 -18.87 -19.32
N LEU A 124 -2.43 -18.01 -18.28
CA LEU A 124 -3.70 -17.78 -17.59
C LEU A 124 -4.78 -17.26 -18.57
N LYS A 125 -4.42 -16.37 -19.51
CA LYS A 125 -5.33 -15.93 -20.57
C LYS A 125 -5.75 -17.06 -21.50
N MET A 126 -4.83 -17.97 -21.84
CA MET A 126 -5.16 -19.15 -22.65
C MET A 126 -6.12 -20.08 -21.91
N LEU A 127 -5.93 -20.31 -20.61
CA LEU A 127 -6.85 -21.10 -19.78
C LEU A 127 -8.23 -20.45 -19.73
N LEU A 128 -8.31 -19.14 -19.43
CA LEU A 128 -9.56 -18.38 -19.45
C LEU A 128 -10.28 -18.45 -20.81
N ALA A 129 -9.52 -18.47 -21.90
CA ALA A 129 -10.08 -18.56 -23.26
C ALA A 129 -10.83 -19.88 -23.53
N LYS A 130 -10.58 -20.94 -22.74
CA LYS A 130 -11.31 -22.22 -22.83
C LYS A 130 -12.75 -22.13 -22.30
N HIS A 131 -13.04 -21.13 -21.47
CA HIS A 131 -14.34 -20.95 -20.82
C HIS A 131 -15.27 -20.02 -21.61
N SER A 132 -16.57 -20.09 -21.34
CA SER A 132 -17.57 -19.16 -21.90
C SER A 132 -17.34 -17.73 -21.38
N ILE A 133 -17.98 -16.73 -22.00
CA ILE A 133 -17.85 -15.33 -21.57
C ILE A 133 -18.37 -15.14 -20.14
N ASP A 134 -19.49 -15.78 -19.80
CA ASP A 134 -20.10 -15.66 -18.48
C ASP A 134 -19.26 -16.36 -17.42
N ASP A 135 -18.71 -17.55 -17.71
CA ASP A 135 -17.77 -18.23 -16.83
C ASP A 135 -16.51 -17.39 -16.60
N ARG A 136 -15.96 -16.75 -17.64
CA ARG A 136 -14.79 -15.86 -17.49
C ARG A 136 -15.08 -14.69 -16.54
N ARG A 137 -16.28 -14.13 -16.61
CA ARG A 137 -16.70 -13.04 -15.71
C ARG A 137 -16.71 -13.54 -14.27
N GLU A 138 -17.25 -14.72 -14.01
CA GLU A 138 -17.28 -15.28 -12.65
C GLU A 138 -15.87 -15.64 -12.14
N LEU A 139 -15.06 -16.28 -12.98
CA LEU A 139 -13.68 -16.67 -12.68
C LEU A 139 -12.75 -15.47 -12.39
N THR A 140 -13.16 -14.25 -12.76
CA THR A 140 -12.39 -13.01 -12.57
C THR A 140 -13.16 -11.92 -11.83
N ARG A 141 -14.30 -12.22 -11.21
CA ARG A 141 -15.24 -11.23 -10.67
C ARG A 141 -14.67 -10.34 -9.57
N THR A 142 -13.77 -10.89 -8.75
CA THR A 142 -13.23 -10.24 -7.53
C THR A 142 -11.86 -9.60 -7.76
N THR A 143 -11.69 -8.86 -8.86
CA THR A 143 -10.40 -8.23 -9.22
C THR A 143 -9.86 -7.29 -8.17
N ASP A 144 -10.73 -6.58 -7.45
CA ASP A 144 -10.33 -5.58 -6.46
C ASP A 144 -9.76 -6.24 -5.19
N ALA A 145 -10.41 -7.31 -4.69
CA ALA A 145 -9.90 -8.12 -3.59
C ALA A 145 -8.54 -8.76 -3.95
N HIS A 146 -8.44 -9.33 -5.16
CA HIS A 146 -7.18 -9.85 -5.69
C HIS A 146 -6.09 -8.78 -5.74
N GLY A 147 -6.41 -7.58 -6.24
CA GLY A 147 -5.49 -6.45 -6.31
C GLY A 147 -4.99 -6.01 -4.93
N PHE A 148 -5.86 -6.01 -3.93
CA PHE A 148 -5.51 -5.71 -2.55
C PHE A 148 -4.57 -6.78 -1.96
N ALA A 149 -4.92 -8.06 -2.08
CA ALA A 149 -4.10 -9.17 -1.58
C ALA A 149 -2.70 -9.20 -2.21
N LYS A 150 -2.62 -9.00 -3.53
CA LYS A 150 -1.36 -8.98 -4.28
C LYS A 150 -0.41 -7.87 -3.81
N ALA A 151 -0.94 -6.72 -3.41
CA ALA A 151 -0.12 -5.61 -2.92
C ALA A 151 0.56 -5.92 -1.56
N GLY A 152 -0.03 -6.80 -0.75
CA GLY A 152 0.51 -7.19 0.56
C GLY A 152 1.56 -8.30 0.50
N LEU A 153 1.39 -9.30 -0.38
CA LEU A 153 2.16 -10.55 -0.33
C LEU A 153 3.52 -10.52 -1.03
N ASN A 154 3.71 -9.67 -2.04
CA ASN A 154 4.86 -9.73 -2.96
C ASN A 154 6.26 -9.45 -2.35
N ARG A 155 6.42 -9.33 -1.02
CA ARG A 155 7.60 -8.68 -0.41
C ARG A 155 8.20 -9.37 0.81
N LEU A 156 7.76 -10.56 1.16
CA LEU A 156 8.16 -11.24 2.40
C LEU A 156 9.56 -11.88 2.37
N HIS A 157 10.26 -11.88 1.23
CA HIS A 157 11.46 -12.72 1.00
C HIS A 157 12.78 -11.95 0.84
N THR A 158 12.83 -10.66 1.13
CA THR A 158 13.98 -9.81 0.75
C THR A 158 14.55 -8.98 1.90
N LYS A 159 15.86 -8.71 1.84
CA LYS A 159 16.68 -8.05 2.89
C LYS A 159 16.36 -6.56 3.08
N GLY A 160 15.65 -5.98 2.11
CA GLY A 160 15.01 -4.67 2.17
C GLY A 160 13.76 -4.80 1.33
N ALA A 161 12.69 -4.18 1.79
CA ALA A 161 11.42 -4.21 1.08
C ALA A 161 11.12 -2.81 0.55
N ARG A 162 10.73 -2.76 -0.72
CA ARG A 162 10.39 -1.52 -1.39
C ARG A 162 8.90 -1.34 -1.54
N GLU A 163 8.49 -0.09 -1.76
CA GLU A 163 7.12 0.27 -2.12
C GLU A 163 6.04 -0.28 -1.16
N ILE A 164 6.37 -0.45 0.14
CA ILE A 164 5.52 -1.11 1.13
C ILE A 164 4.26 -0.29 1.37
N PHE A 165 3.11 -0.93 1.15
CA PHE A 165 1.83 -0.33 1.47
C PHE A 165 1.63 -0.31 2.98
N LEU A 166 1.39 0.88 3.53
CA LEU A 166 1.06 1.08 4.94
C LEU A 166 -0.20 1.91 5.05
N HIS A 167 -0.88 1.76 6.17
CA HIS A 167 -2.01 2.63 6.51
C HIS A 167 -2.08 2.88 8.01
N GLY A 168 -2.89 3.86 8.35
CA GLY A 168 -3.26 4.19 9.72
C GLY A 168 -4.61 4.87 9.74
N PHE A 169 -5.15 5.10 10.93
CA PHE A 169 -6.42 5.78 11.12
C PHE A 169 -6.19 6.98 12.03
N LEU A 170 -6.78 8.13 11.69
CA LEU A 170 -6.66 9.37 12.45
C LEU A 170 -8.00 9.76 13.04
N ASP A 171 -8.04 9.87 14.36
CA ASP A 171 -9.12 10.56 15.05
C ASP A 171 -8.95 12.07 14.81
N LEU A 172 -9.77 12.63 13.92
CA LEU A 172 -9.74 14.05 13.59
C LEU A 172 -10.13 14.94 14.77
N ALA A 173 -11.00 14.48 15.67
CA ALA A 173 -11.47 15.26 16.80
C ALA A 173 -10.36 15.40 17.86
N ARG A 174 -9.59 14.33 18.10
CA ARG A 174 -8.50 14.31 19.08
C ARG A 174 -7.14 14.63 18.49
N GLY A 175 -6.99 14.64 17.17
CA GLY A 175 -5.72 14.83 16.46
C GLY A 175 -4.71 13.72 16.75
N ARG A 176 -5.17 12.50 16.98
CA ARG A 176 -4.33 11.35 17.38
C ARG A 176 -4.56 10.17 16.46
N LEU A 177 -3.52 9.39 16.23
CA LEU A 177 -3.66 8.14 15.52
C LEU A 177 -4.42 7.13 16.38
N VAL A 178 -5.37 6.45 15.75
CA VAL A 178 -6.09 5.33 16.32
C VAL A 178 -5.11 4.19 16.51
N THR A 179 -5.21 3.59 17.69
CA THR A 179 -4.32 2.52 18.13
C THR A 179 -5.09 1.32 18.67
N ASN A 180 -6.39 1.43 18.87
CA ASN A 180 -7.24 0.34 19.35
C ASN A 180 -8.34 0.02 18.32
N GLU A 181 -8.83 -1.22 18.34
CA GLU A 181 -9.82 -1.76 17.39
C GLU A 181 -11.13 -0.94 17.40
N ASN A 182 -11.65 -0.64 18.60
CA ASN A 182 -12.94 0.03 18.77
C ASN A 182 -13.02 1.44 18.12
N ALA A 183 -11.88 2.11 17.95
CA ALA A 183 -11.82 3.44 17.36
C ALA A 183 -11.49 3.43 15.85
N LEU A 184 -11.33 2.26 15.22
CA LEU A 184 -11.05 2.16 13.77
C LEU A 184 -12.19 2.75 12.94
N LEU A 185 -13.44 2.41 13.27
CA LEU A 185 -14.64 2.85 12.56
C LEU A 185 -14.78 4.38 12.52
N GLU A 186 -14.43 5.05 13.63
CA GLU A 186 -14.53 6.51 13.75
C GLU A 186 -13.32 7.25 13.13
N GLY A 187 -12.19 6.56 12.98
CA GLY A 187 -10.96 7.14 12.46
C GLY A 187 -11.02 7.41 10.95
N VAL A 188 -10.27 8.40 10.48
CA VAL A 188 -10.06 8.65 9.05
C VAL A 188 -8.92 7.79 8.53
N LEU A 189 -9.18 6.97 7.53
CA LEU A 189 -8.17 6.15 6.88
C LEU A 189 -7.10 7.03 6.19
N ILE A 190 -5.84 6.77 6.49
CA ILE A 190 -4.67 7.38 5.85
C ILE A 190 -3.84 6.26 5.22
N ASN A 191 -3.58 6.35 3.92
CA ASN A 191 -2.75 5.39 3.19
C ASN A 191 -1.39 5.99 2.79
N GLY A 192 -0.36 5.15 2.78
CA GLY A 192 1.01 5.51 2.44
C GLY A 192 1.71 4.39 1.69
N ILE A 193 2.75 4.76 0.94
CA ILE A 193 3.65 3.82 0.28
C ILE A 193 5.07 4.23 0.67
N VAL A 194 5.78 3.34 1.37
CA VAL A 194 7.17 3.56 1.77
C VAL A 194 8.06 3.02 0.68
N ASP A 195 8.91 3.86 0.09
CA ASP A 195 9.72 3.44 -1.05
C ASP A 195 10.78 2.40 -0.67
N ILE A 196 11.38 2.53 0.52
CA ILE A 196 12.40 1.60 1.05
C ILE A 196 12.25 1.44 2.56
N VAL A 197 12.20 0.18 3.01
CA VAL A 197 12.38 -0.22 4.40
C VAL A 197 13.57 -1.16 4.50
N LYS A 198 14.54 -0.81 5.36
CA LYS A 198 15.79 -1.57 5.55
C LYS A 198 16.14 -1.66 7.03
N ILE A 199 16.75 -2.76 7.45
CA ILE A 199 17.34 -2.91 8.78
C ILE A 199 18.85 -2.93 8.62
N ASP A 200 19.58 -2.02 9.28
CA ASP A 200 21.04 -2.01 9.29
C ASP A 200 21.61 -1.38 10.58
N LYS A 201 22.93 -1.44 10.78
CA LYS A 201 23.60 -0.93 11.99
C LYS A 201 23.77 0.60 11.99
N PHE A 202 23.40 1.29 10.92
CA PHE A 202 23.66 2.72 10.79
C PHE A 202 22.78 3.51 11.76
N ASN A 203 23.41 4.14 12.75
CA ASN A 203 22.69 5.02 13.65
C ASN A 203 22.72 6.46 13.12
N ALA A 204 21.63 6.92 12.52
CA ALA A 204 21.50 8.30 12.05
C ALA A 204 21.61 9.37 13.17
N ASN A 205 21.50 8.97 14.44
CA ASN A 205 21.68 9.86 15.60
C ASN A 205 23.13 9.96 16.09
N ARG A 206 24.06 9.12 15.61
CA ARG A 206 25.50 9.38 15.80
C ARG A 206 25.90 10.46 14.81
N SER A 207 26.15 11.65 15.36
CA SER A 207 26.25 12.92 14.64
C SER A 207 27.30 12.94 13.53
N PHE A 208 27.02 13.73 12.50
CA PHE A 208 27.94 14.25 11.47
C PHE A 208 29.29 14.80 11.99
N ASN A 209 29.44 15.00 13.31
CA ASN A 209 30.68 15.46 13.93
C ASN A 209 31.72 14.37 14.18
N ASP A 210 31.36 13.09 14.12
CA ASP A 210 32.33 11.97 14.23
C ASP A 210 32.91 11.55 12.86
N VAL A 211 32.49 12.20 11.76
CA VAL A 211 32.84 11.82 10.38
C VAL A 211 34.11 12.52 9.87
N ALA A 212 34.92 13.12 10.75
CA ALA A 212 36.23 13.62 10.37
C ALA A 212 37.28 12.51 10.12
N SER A 213 36.95 11.25 10.40
CA SER A 213 37.89 10.12 10.26
C SER A 213 37.41 8.97 9.38
N ASP A 214 36.22 9.05 8.77
CA ASP A 214 35.72 7.99 7.90
C ASP A 214 35.53 8.52 6.47
N HIS A 215 36.66 8.73 5.80
CA HIS A 215 36.74 8.90 4.36
C HIS A 215 36.29 7.60 3.69
N GLY A 216 34.98 7.43 3.52
CA GLY A 216 34.42 6.21 2.96
C GLY A 216 32.90 6.24 2.80
N LEU A 217 32.31 7.38 2.39
CA LEU A 217 30.93 7.38 1.88
C LEU A 217 30.92 6.83 0.45
N ASP A 218 31.36 5.58 0.28
CA ASP A 218 31.06 4.81 -0.91
C ASP A 218 29.58 4.45 -0.86
N GLU A 219 28.79 5.07 -1.73
CA GLU A 219 27.42 4.61 -2.04
C GLU A 219 27.41 3.13 -2.48
N GLU A 220 28.55 2.60 -2.94
CA GLU A 220 28.77 1.18 -3.25
C GLU A 220 29.03 0.29 -2.01
N ALA A 221 29.63 0.82 -0.92
CA ALA A 221 29.86 0.04 0.30
C ALA A 221 28.56 -0.18 1.10
N ASN A 222 27.61 0.75 1.03
CA ASN A 222 26.27 0.60 1.64
C ASN A 222 25.35 -0.41 0.93
N LEU A 223 25.72 -0.81 -0.30
CA LEU A 223 25.13 -1.93 -1.04
C LEU A 223 25.81 -3.28 -0.75
N ASN A 224 26.99 -3.28 -0.11
CA ASN A 224 27.82 -4.48 0.13
C ASN A 224 27.72 -5.06 1.56
N ILE A 225 26.86 -4.54 2.44
CA ILE A 225 26.48 -5.22 3.70
C ILE A 225 25.40 -6.29 3.41
N THR A 226 25.65 -7.10 2.38
CA THR A 226 24.71 -8.08 1.81
C THR A 226 24.94 -9.50 2.33
N ASN A 227 25.97 -9.73 3.15
CA ASN A 227 26.48 -11.08 3.42
C ASN A 227 26.12 -11.72 4.78
N GLU A 228 25.43 -11.02 5.70
CA GLU A 228 25.18 -11.57 7.06
C GLU A 228 23.73 -11.99 7.35
N ILE A 229 22.79 -11.78 6.42
CA ILE A 229 21.43 -12.33 6.55
C ILE A 229 21.35 -13.59 5.67
N PRO A 230 21.07 -14.77 6.24
CA PRO A 230 20.90 -15.99 5.46
C PRO A 230 19.87 -15.74 4.36
N ASN A 231 20.20 -16.05 3.12
CA ASN A 231 19.15 -16.28 2.12
C ASN A 231 18.28 -17.41 2.70
N PHE A 232 16.99 -17.13 2.94
CA PHE A 232 16.02 -18.22 3.09
C PHE A 232 16.25 -19.19 1.93
N GLY A 233 16.38 -20.48 2.25
CA GLY A 233 16.78 -21.51 1.28
C GLY A 233 15.98 -21.31 0.00
N ALA A 234 16.66 -20.95 -1.09
CA ALA A 234 16.03 -20.36 -2.27
C ALA A 234 15.05 -21.30 -3.01
N ARG A 235 14.82 -22.51 -2.48
CA ARG A 235 14.02 -23.61 -3.05
C ARG A 235 12.83 -24.06 -2.21
N GLU A 236 12.74 -23.69 -0.94
CA GLU A 236 11.76 -24.28 -0.03
C GLU A 236 10.44 -23.50 0.02
N VAL A 237 9.34 -24.25 0.20
CA VAL A 237 8.03 -23.67 0.57
C VAL A 237 8.05 -23.43 2.08
N LEU A 238 7.70 -22.21 2.47
CA LEU A 238 7.72 -21.75 3.86
C LEU A 238 6.46 -22.16 4.61
N ASP A 239 6.63 -22.65 5.82
CA ASP A 239 5.54 -22.75 6.80
C ASP A 239 5.47 -21.46 7.62
N LEU A 240 4.50 -20.59 7.32
CA LEU A 240 4.35 -19.30 7.99
C LEU A 240 4.13 -19.43 9.50
N THR A 241 3.55 -20.53 9.98
CA THR A 241 3.42 -20.76 11.44
C THR A 241 4.80 -20.83 12.11
N VAL A 242 5.79 -21.40 11.43
CA VAL A 242 7.16 -21.53 11.92
C VAL A 242 7.99 -20.29 11.60
N GLU A 243 7.93 -19.82 10.35
CA GLU A 243 8.78 -18.73 9.86
C GLU A 243 8.45 -17.38 10.51
N LEU A 244 7.18 -17.10 10.82
CA LEU A 244 6.81 -15.87 11.53
C LEU A 244 7.40 -15.84 12.95
N GLN A 245 7.47 -16.98 13.64
CA GLN A 245 8.08 -17.05 14.97
C GLN A 245 9.61 -16.85 14.92
N LYS A 246 10.27 -17.46 13.92
CA LYS A 246 11.69 -17.22 13.65
C LYS A 246 11.95 -15.75 13.33
N ALA A 247 11.12 -15.13 12.49
CA ALA A 247 11.22 -13.72 12.15
C ALA A 247 11.03 -12.81 13.38
N LYS A 248 10.01 -13.06 14.22
CA LYS A 248 9.78 -12.32 15.48
C LYS A 248 11.00 -12.38 16.41
N LYS A 249 11.57 -13.58 16.61
CA LYS A 249 12.80 -13.76 17.40
C LYS A 249 13.96 -12.97 16.80
N ARG A 250 14.20 -13.12 15.50
CA ARG A 250 15.31 -12.45 14.80
C ARG A 250 15.19 -10.92 14.86
N MET A 251 13.98 -10.39 14.68
CA MET A 251 13.72 -8.95 14.80
C MET A 251 14.01 -8.43 16.21
N SER A 252 13.73 -9.23 17.24
CA SER A 252 14.05 -8.89 18.63
C SER A 252 15.56 -8.83 18.86
N GLU A 253 16.32 -9.79 18.32
CA GLU A 253 17.79 -9.78 18.38
C GLU A 253 18.39 -8.57 17.63
N LEU A 254 17.88 -8.27 16.42
CA LEU A 254 18.37 -7.14 15.63
C LEU A 254 18.09 -5.80 16.30
N ALA A 255 16.99 -5.66 17.04
CA ALA A 255 16.62 -4.42 17.72
C ALA A 255 17.64 -3.96 18.78
N GLU A 256 18.55 -4.82 19.23
CA GLU A 256 19.59 -4.46 20.20
C GLU A 256 20.66 -3.51 19.61
N ASN A 257 20.98 -3.65 18.33
CA ASN A 257 22.10 -2.94 17.70
C ASN A 257 21.88 -2.56 16.23
N HIS A 258 20.67 -2.73 15.70
CA HIS A 258 20.26 -2.28 14.37
C HIS A 258 19.09 -1.30 14.46
N PHE A 259 18.96 -0.49 13.42
CA PHE A 259 17.91 0.50 13.24
C PHE A 259 17.05 0.14 12.04
N LEU A 260 15.76 0.40 12.16
CA LEU A 260 14.82 0.31 11.05
C LEU A 260 14.79 1.65 10.30
N HIS A 261 15.26 1.64 9.06
CA HIS A 261 15.28 2.80 8.20
C HIS A 261 14.08 2.80 7.27
N MET A 262 13.34 3.91 7.31
CA MET A 262 12.30 4.23 6.33
C MET A 262 12.76 5.38 5.46
N ARG A 263 12.76 5.16 4.15
CA ARG A 263 13.18 6.16 3.18
C ARG A 263 12.11 6.36 2.14
N ASP A 264 11.96 7.61 1.76
CA ASP A 264 11.15 8.06 0.63
C ASP A 264 12.13 8.67 -0.40
N VAL A 265 12.14 8.07 -1.58
CA VAL A 265 13.03 8.41 -2.69
C VAL A 265 12.34 9.46 -3.54
N LYS A 266 12.88 10.68 -3.57
CA LYS A 266 12.36 11.75 -4.43
C LYS A 266 13.14 11.83 -5.73
N THR A 267 12.47 11.58 -6.86
CA THR A 267 13.04 11.84 -8.18
C THR A 267 13.06 13.34 -8.46
N ARG A 268 14.26 13.92 -8.62
CA ARG A 268 14.46 15.35 -8.88
C ARG A 268 15.24 15.55 -10.19
N ARG A 269 15.08 16.72 -10.81
CA ARG A 269 15.86 17.10 -12.01
C ARG A 269 17.35 17.24 -11.70
N LEU A 270 17.69 17.70 -10.50
CA LEU A 270 19.05 17.80 -9.98
C LEU A 270 19.16 16.90 -8.75
N ASN A 271 20.26 16.16 -8.64
CA ASN A 271 20.54 15.29 -7.48
C ASN A 271 21.06 16.12 -6.30
N THR A 272 20.22 17.05 -5.83
CA THR A 272 20.55 17.98 -4.75
C THR A 272 19.40 18.06 -3.76
N ILE A 273 19.74 18.18 -2.48
CA ILE A 273 18.78 18.46 -1.41
C ILE A 273 18.16 19.84 -1.66
N PRO A 274 16.83 20.03 -1.50
CA PRO A 274 16.21 21.35 -1.63
C PRO A 274 16.78 22.33 -0.61
N ASN A 275 17.04 23.56 -1.06
CA ASN A 275 17.42 24.65 -0.16
C ASN A 275 16.24 25.11 0.72
N GLN A 276 15.01 24.77 0.35
CA GLN A 276 13.81 25.15 1.09
C GLN A 276 13.60 24.24 2.31
N ALA A 277 13.74 24.79 3.52
CA ALA A 277 13.55 24.07 4.78
C ALA A 277 12.16 23.39 4.88
N LEU A 278 11.11 24.03 4.38
CA LEU A 278 9.75 23.45 4.37
C LEU A 278 9.67 22.16 3.54
N ALA A 279 10.35 22.11 2.39
CA ALA A 279 10.38 20.91 1.55
C ALA A 279 11.15 19.76 2.22
N VAL A 280 12.24 20.08 2.93
CA VAL A 280 13.01 19.10 3.70
C VAL A 280 12.21 18.59 4.91
N ASN A 281 11.54 19.47 5.64
CA ASN A 281 10.71 19.10 6.79
C ASN A 281 9.50 18.25 6.40
N ALA A 282 8.84 18.57 5.28
CA ALA A 282 7.75 17.76 4.75
C ALA A 282 8.21 16.32 4.44
N ALA A 283 9.39 16.14 3.82
CA ALA A 283 9.96 14.82 3.58
C ALA A 283 10.29 14.06 4.87
N LYS A 284 10.82 14.75 5.90
CA LYS A 284 11.05 14.15 7.23
C LYS A 284 9.75 13.69 7.90
N LEU A 285 8.71 14.54 7.87
CA LEU A 285 7.39 14.21 8.40
C LEU A 285 6.77 13.01 7.67
N GLN A 286 6.94 12.93 6.35
CA GLN A 286 6.46 11.79 5.56
C GLN A 286 7.09 10.47 6.04
N CYS A 287 8.42 10.42 6.19
CA CYS A 287 9.10 9.23 6.74
C CYS A 287 8.69 8.94 8.19
N MET A 288 8.47 9.97 9.01
CA MET A 288 7.98 9.82 10.38
C MET A 288 6.59 9.16 10.41
N TYR A 289 5.66 9.60 9.57
CA TYR A 289 4.33 8.98 9.49
C TYR A 289 4.41 7.50 9.10
N TYR A 290 5.26 7.17 8.13
CA TYR A 290 5.50 5.77 7.75
C TYR A 290 6.01 4.94 8.93
N ALA A 291 6.96 5.47 9.71
CA ALA A 291 7.51 4.80 10.88
C ALA A 291 6.44 4.55 11.95
N ILE A 292 5.61 5.57 12.21
CA ILE A 292 4.51 5.45 13.18
C ILE A 292 3.45 4.45 12.71
N PHE A 293 3.10 4.44 11.42
CA PHE A 293 2.11 3.51 10.88
C PHE A 293 2.58 2.07 10.98
N LEU A 294 3.82 1.77 10.58
CA LEU A 294 4.37 0.43 10.73
C LEU A 294 4.47 0.04 12.21
N HIS A 295 4.91 0.95 13.09
CA HIS A 295 4.94 0.68 14.52
C HIS A 295 3.56 0.32 15.07
N ASN A 296 2.53 1.08 14.67
CA ASN A 296 1.16 0.84 15.10
C ASN A 296 0.62 -0.51 14.60
N LEU A 297 0.95 -0.92 13.38
CA LEU A 297 0.57 -2.23 12.84
C LEU A 297 1.39 -3.37 13.48
N ALA A 298 2.68 -3.17 13.75
CA ALA A 298 3.56 -4.22 14.26
C ALA A 298 3.37 -4.55 15.74
N ARG A 299 2.74 -3.67 16.53
CA ARG A 299 2.64 -3.83 18.00
C ARG A 299 1.64 -4.89 18.45
N ASN A 300 0.61 -5.18 17.65
CA ASN A 300 -0.48 -6.09 18.00
C ASN A 300 -1.07 -6.67 16.71
N GLU A 301 -0.99 -7.99 16.55
CA GLU A 301 -1.45 -8.72 15.37
C GLU A 301 -2.97 -8.68 15.18
N ASN A 302 -3.77 -8.68 16.25
CA ASN A 302 -5.22 -8.53 16.17
C ASN A 302 -5.60 -7.13 15.67
N PHE A 303 -4.97 -6.09 16.22
CA PHE A 303 -5.18 -4.72 15.73
C PHE A 303 -4.78 -4.60 14.26
N ALA A 304 -3.64 -5.17 13.85
CA ALA A 304 -3.21 -5.14 12.46
C ALA A 304 -4.22 -5.83 11.53
N TYR A 305 -4.73 -6.99 11.94
CA TYR A 305 -5.75 -7.73 11.21
C TYR A 305 -7.04 -6.90 11.06
N GLU A 306 -7.64 -6.43 12.15
CA GLU A 306 -8.86 -5.60 12.12
C GLU A 306 -8.63 -4.29 11.35
N SER A 307 -7.45 -3.71 11.45
CA SER A 307 -7.07 -2.52 10.70
C SER A 307 -7.04 -2.78 9.19
N CYS A 308 -6.58 -3.96 8.76
CA CYS A 308 -6.63 -4.38 7.36
C CYS A 308 -8.06 -4.66 6.91
N ILE A 309 -8.87 -5.34 7.73
CA ILE A 309 -10.30 -5.60 7.47
C ILE A 309 -11.08 -4.30 7.29
N GLU A 310 -10.85 -3.32 8.16
CA GLU A 310 -11.48 -2.00 8.03
C GLU A 310 -11.03 -1.26 6.76
N ASN A 311 -9.74 -1.35 6.38
CA ASN A 311 -9.23 -0.73 5.16
C ASN A 311 -9.87 -1.31 3.90
N ILE A 312 -9.99 -2.65 3.81
CA ILE A 312 -10.58 -3.33 2.66
C ILE A 312 -12.10 -3.06 2.59
N SER A 313 -12.80 -3.10 3.72
CA SER A 313 -14.23 -2.78 3.81
C SER A 313 -14.54 -1.34 3.36
N ARG A 314 -13.71 -0.36 3.74
CA ARG A 314 -13.84 1.03 3.26
C ARG A 314 -13.61 1.21 1.76
N ARG A 315 -13.00 0.22 1.10
CA ARG A 315 -12.85 0.19 -0.36
C ARG A 315 -14.06 -0.47 -1.03
N GLY A 316 -15.10 -0.82 -0.28
CA GLY A 316 -16.27 -1.53 -0.79
C GLY A 316 -15.94 -2.95 -1.24
N ILE A 317 -14.83 -3.50 -0.75
CA ILE A 317 -14.44 -4.89 -1.01
C ILE A 317 -14.88 -5.69 0.22
N ASP A 318 -15.70 -6.71 -0.02
CA ASP A 318 -16.14 -7.63 1.03
C ASP A 318 -14.97 -8.55 1.43
N PRO A 319 -14.48 -8.49 2.69
CA PRO A 319 -13.39 -9.36 3.14
C PRO A 319 -13.76 -10.84 3.21
N ASP A 320 -15.06 -11.16 3.33
CA ASP A 320 -15.56 -12.54 3.41
C ASP A 320 -15.92 -13.11 2.04
N GLU A 321 -15.88 -12.29 0.99
CA GLU A 321 -16.09 -12.74 -0.37
C GLU A 321 -14.86 -13.51 -0.90
N PRO A 322 -15.01 -14.78 -1.31
CA PRO A 322 -13.87 -15.55 -1.80
C PRO A 322 -13.28 -14.95 -3.08
N ILE A 323 -11.95 -14.90 -3.15
CA ILE A 323 -11.24 -14.53 -4.37
C ILE A 323 -11.55 -15.56 -5.46
N SER A 324 -11.95 -15.09 -6.65
CA SER A 324 -12.38 -15.94 -7.76
C SER A 324 -11.27 -16.90 -8.18
N VAL A 325 -11.64 -18.11 -8.60
CA VAL A 325 -10.71 -19.24 -8.77
C VAL A 325 -9.51 -18.93 -9.68
N ALA A 326 -9.70 -18.20 -10.79
CA ALA A 326 -8.59 -17.84 -11.66
C ALA A 326 -7.63 -16.82 -11.02
N LEU A 327 -8.18 -15.87 -10.25
CA LEU A 327 -7.39 -14.87 -9.52
C LEU A 327 -6.65 -15.48 -8.33
N ALA A 328 -7.27 -16.41 -7.61
CA ALA A 328 -6.59 -17.16 -6.56
C ALA A 328 -5.51 -18.09 -7.12
N THR A 329 -5.72 -18.64 -8.32
CA THR A 329 -4.66 -19.37 -9.05
C THR A 329 -3.48 -18.46 -9.34
N GLU A 330 -3.70 -17.23 -9.83
CA GLU A 330 -2.61 -16.25 -10.02
C GLU A 330 -1.89 -15.96 -8.70
N LEU A 331 -2.63 -15.65 -7.62
CA LEU A 331 -2.05 -15.38 -6.30
C LEU A 331 -1.22 -16.54 -5.78
N LEU A 332 -1.76 -17.77 -5.85
CA LEU A 332 -1.10 -18.98 -5.43
C LEU A 332 0.17 -19.24 -6.24
N VAL A 333 0.12 -19.14 -7.57
CA VAL A 333 1.31 -19.38 -8.41
C VAL A 333 2.39 -18.34 -8.11
N VAL A 334 2.03 -17.05 -8.04
CA VAL A 334 3.00 -15.97 -7.78
C VAL A 334 3.62 -16.11 -6.38
N ASN A 335 2.82 -16.49 -5.38
CA ASN A 335 3.22 -16.53 -3.98
C ASN A 335 3.39 -17.95 -3.43
N PHE A 336 3.59 -18.94 -4.29
CA PHE A 336 3.51 -20.37 -3.92
C PHE A 336 4.38 -20.72 -2.72
N ARG A 337 5.62 -20.20 -2.70
CA ARG A 337 6.55 -20.39 -1.59
C ARG A 337 6.04 -19.91 -0.25
N THR A 338 5.19 -18.90 -0.24
CA THR A 338 4.73 -18.23 0.98
C THR A 338 3.42 -18.80 1.48
N ILE A 339 2.46 -19.00 0.57
CA ILE A 339 1.06 -19.24 0.96
C ILE A 339 0.56 -20.65 0.63
N ALA A 340 1.32 -21.49 -0.09
CA ALA A 340 0.81 -22.78 -0.55
C ALA A 340 0.43 -23.72 0.61
N LEU A 341 1.20 -23.75 1.70
CA LEU A 341 0.86 -24.57 2.87
C LEU A 341 -0.43 -24.12 3.53
N ASP A 342 -0.64 -22.82 3.67
CA ASP A 342 -1.87 -22.27 4.24
C ASP A 342 -3.07 -22.51 3.32
N CYS A 343 -2.91 -22.37 1.99
CA CYS A 343 -3.95 -22.76 1.03
C CYS A 343 -4.31 -24.25 1.13
N ILE A 344 -3.33 -25.14 1.33
CA ILE A 344 -3.57 -26.58 1.50
C ILE A 344 -4.27 -26.87 2.83
N ARG A 345 -3.88 -26.21 3.93
CA ARG A 345 -4.55 -26.31 5.24
C ARG A 345 -6.02 -25.93 5.10
N LEU A 346 -6.29 -24.76 4.51
CA LEU A 346 -7.65 -24.26 4.30
C LEU A 346 -8.49 -25.20 3.42
N ALA A 347 -7.89 -25.73 2.34
CA ALA A 347 -8.57 -26.71 1.48
C ALA A 347 -8.89 -28.04 2.19
N ARG A 348 -8.22 -28.34 3.30
CA ARG A 348 -8.51 -29.50 4.17
C ARG A 348 -9.45 -29.16 5.33
N GLY A 349 -10.00 -27.95 5.38
CA GLY A 349 -10.80 -27.46 6.51
C GLY A 349 -9.97 -27.20 7.78
N GLN A 350 -8.65 -27.02 7.65
CA GLN A 350 -7.75 -26.70 8.75
C GLN A 350 -7.52 -25.19 8.80
N GLY A 351 -7.40 -24.64 10.01
CA GLY A 351 -7.03 -23.24 10.22
C GLY A 351 -5.57 -22.92 9.86
N ILE A 352 -5.25 -21.63 9.83
CA ILE A 352 -3.89 -21.10 9.57
C ILE A 352 -3.15 -20.75 10.87
N ASN A 353 -3.65 -21.20 12.03
CA ASN A 353 -3.14 -20.91 13.36
C ASN A 353 -3.21 -19.42 13.73
N PHE A 354 -4.31 -18.78 13.36
CA PHE A 354 -4.61 -17.40 13.74
C PHE A 354 -6.07 -17.31 14.20
N GLU A 355 -6.28 -17.30 15.51
CA GLU A 355 -7.58 -17.45 16.17
C GLU A 355 -8.67 -16.53 15.61
N ARG A 356 -8.35 -15.25 15.35
CA ARG A 356 -9.31 -14.28 14.80
C ARG A 356 -9.84 -14.70 13.42
N PHE A 357 -8.99 -15.27 12.59
CA PHE A 357 -9.39 -15.76 11.28
C PHE A 357 -10.03 -17.15 11.39
N ASP A 358 -9.42 -18.06 12.16
CA ASP A 358 -9.86 -19.46 12.29
C ASP A 358 -11.21 -19.60 13.01
N GLY A 359 -11.52 -18.69 13.94
CA GLY A 359 -12.78 -18.64 14.67
C GLY A 359 -13.92 -17.90 13.95
N HIS A 360 -13.66 -17.31 12.79
CA HIS A 360 -14.67 -16.59 12.01
C HIS A 360 -15.54 -17.56 11.22
N ALA A 361 -16.85 -17.30 11.17
CA ALA A 361 -17.80 -18.11 10.42
C ALA A 361 -17.77 -17.74 8.93
N HIS A 362 -16.84 -18.35 8.19
CA HIS A 362 -16.67 -18.12 6.75
C HIS A 362 -17.88 -18.61 5.95
N GLN A 363 -18.18 -17.95 4.83
CA GLN A 363 -19.20 -18.44 3.90
C GLN A 363 -18.74 -19.76 3.28
N GLU A 364 -19.46 -20.85 3.54
CA GLU A 364 -19.23 -22.14 2.88
C GLU A 364 -19.60 -22.01 1.40
N LYS A 365 -18.58 -21.92 0.54
CA LYS A 365 -18.72 -22.08 -0.91
C LYS A 365 -17.90 -23.27 -1.34
N ASP A 366 -18.44 -24.02 -2.30
CA ASP A 366 -17.70 -25.07 -2.99
C ASP A 366 -16.55 -24.42 -3.79
N TYR A 367 -15.37 -24.37 -3.18
CA TYR A 367 -14.19 -23.68 -3.69
C TYR A 367 -13.16 -24.71 -4.12
N SER A 368 -12.92 -24.83 -5.43
CA SER A 368 -11.97 -25.80 -5.97
C SER A 368 -11.26 -25.25 -7.20
N LEU A 369 -9.94 -25.45 -7.28
CA LEU A 369 -9.18 -25.07 -8.47
C LEU A 369 -9.60 -25.85 -9.72
N SER A 370 -10.24 -27.01 -9.55
CA SER A 370 -10.79 -27.83 -10.65
C SER A 370 -11.83 -27.10 -11.49
N GLN A 371 -12.43 -26.01 -10.96
CA GLN A 371 -13.34 -25.15 -11.70
C GLN A 371 -12.64 -24.34 -12.81
N PHE A 372 -11.32 -24.23 -12.76
CA PHE A 372 -10.53 -23.43 -13.70
C PHE A 372 -9.39 -24.22 -14.37
N LEU A 373 -8.71 -25.10 -13.64
CA LEU A 373 -7.58 -25.86 -14.17
C LEU A 373 -7.40 -27.23 -13.51
N THR A 374 -6.61 -28.08 -14.15
CA THR A 374 -6.17 -29.38 -13.63
C THR A 374 -4.90 -29.24 -12.77
N GLU A 375 -4.58 -30.27 -11.98
CA GLU A 375 -3.31 -30.32 -11.23
C GLU A 375 -2.09 -30.24 -12.15
N THR A 376 -2.13 -30.92 -13.30
CA THR A 376 -1.07 -30.88 -14.31
C THR A 376 -0.85 -29.47 -14.85
N GLU A 377 -1.93 -28.73 -15.12
CA GLU A 377 -1.84 -27.33 -15.54
C GLU A 377 -1.28 -26.43 -14.43
N LEU A 378 -1.61 -26.70 -13.15
CA LEU A 378 -1.08 -25.92 -12.03
C LEU A 378 0.44 -26.11 -11.92
N ARG A 379 0.90 -27.35 -12.03
CA ARG A 379 2.33 -27.68 -12.03
C ARG A 379 3.07 -27.00 -13.18
N LEU A 380 2.47 -26.99 -14.37
CA LEU A 380 3.03 -26.26 -15.52
C LEU A 380 3.10 -24.75 -15.26
N LEU A 381 2.08 -24.12 -14.66
CA LEU A 381 2.13 -22.69 -14.31
C LEU A 381 3.22 -22.39 -13.28
N LEU A 382 3.42 -23.29 -12.31
CA LEU A 382 4.50 -23.17 -11.33
C LEU A 382 5.88 -23.30 -11.98
N GLU A 383 6.04 -24.24 -12.92
CA GLU A 383 7.27 -24.41 -13.71
C GLU A 383 7.55 -23.17 -14.58
N ILE A 384 6.54 -22.64 -15.27
CA ILE A 384 6.66 -21.40 -16.07
C ILE A 384 7.10 -20.23 -15.19
N HIS A 385 6.51 -20.08 -14.00
CA HIS A 385 6.77 -18.91 -13.17
C HIS A 385 8.07 -19.05 -12.36
N HIS A 386 8.34 -20.20 -11.77
CA HIS A 386 9.47 -20.41 -10.86
C HIS A 386 10.67 -21.13 -11.49
N GLY A 387 10.48 -21.84 -12.61
CA GLY A 387 11.53 -22.67 -13.21
C GLY A 387 12.14 -23.66 -12.21
N ASP A 388 13.46 -23.85 -12.31
CA ASP A 388 14.25 -24.73 -11.42
C ASP A 388 14.43 -24.18 -10.00
N ASP A 389 13.94 -22.97 -9.72
CA ASP A 389 14.12 -22.35 -8.40
C ASP A 389 13.16 -22.95 -7.36
N LEU A 390 12.09 -23.66 -7.74
CA LEU A 390 11.10 -24.18 -6.81
C LEU A 390 10.98 -25.71 -6.91
N ASP A 391 11.29 -26.42 -5.83
CA ASP A 391 11.07 -27.87 -5.76
C ASP A 391 9.70 -28.17 -5.12
N ILE A 392 8.78 -28.71 -5.93
CA ILE A 392 7.44 -29.15 -5.51
C ILE A 392 7.23 -30.66 -5.71
N SER A 393 8.30 -31.42 -5.95
CA SER A 393 8.20 -32.86 -6.26
C SER A 393 7.55 -33.66 -5.12
N GLY A 394 7.78 -33.27 -3.87
CA GLY A 394 7.16 -33.84 -2.68
C GLY A 394 5.83 -33.20 -2.24
N PHE A 395 5.31 -32.21 -2.99
CA PHE A 395 4.12 -31.46 -2.59
C PHE A 395 2.82 -32.10 -3.10
N ASP A 396 1.95 -32.47 -2.17
CA ASP A 396 0.60 -32.97 -2.47
C ASP A 396 -0.36 -31.80 -2.72
N LEU A 397 -0.64 -31.54 -4.00
CA LEU A 397 -1.54 -30.47 -4.45
C LEU A 397 -3.00 -30.92 -4.54
N ARG A 398 -3.27 -32.23 -4.43
CA ARG A 398 -4.63 -32.79 -4.57
C ARG A 398 -5.68 -32.12 -3.67
N PRO A 399 -5.37 -31.68 -2.43
CA PRO A 399 -6.34 -30.98 -1.60
C PRO A 399 -6.95 -29.74 -2.28
N LEU A 400 -6.17 -29.02 -3.09
CA LEU A 400 -6.63 -27.79 -3.77
C LEU A 400 -7.67 -28.04 -4.88
N PHE A 401 -7.87 -29.30 -5.27
CA PHE A 401 -8.77 -29.71 -6.35
C PHE A 401 -10.01 -30.46 -5.85
N ARG A 402 -10.11 -30.78 -4.55
CA ARG A 402 -11.29 -31.45 -3.99
C ARG A 402 -12.41 -30.44 -3.75
N LYS A 403 -13.64 -30.93 -3.75
CA LYS A 403 -14.79 -30.18 -3.23
C LYS A 403 -14.86 -30.42 -1.72
N LEU A 404 -15.35 -29.42 -0.96
CA LEU A 404 -15.43 -29.52 0.50
C LEU A 404 -16.26 -30.73 0.96
N GLU A 405 -17.29 -31.13 0.20
CA GLU A 405 -18.12 -32.32 0.47
C GLU A 405 -17.33 -33.64 0.49
N ASP A 406 -16.21 -33.74 -0.23
CA ASP A 406 -15.36 -34.95 -0.25
C ASP A 406 -14.46 -35.08 0.99
N SER A 407 -14.42 -34.05 1.85
CA SER A 407 -13.49 -33.95 2.98
C SER A 407 -14.07 -34.47 4.30
N ALA A 408 -15.40 -34.56 4.39
CA ALA A 408 -16.13 -35.00 5.60
C ALA A 408 -16.13 -36.54 5.80
N HIS A 409 -15.48 -37.29 4.90
CA HIS A 409 -15.42 -38.76 4.93
C HIS A 409 -13.99 -39.34 4.93
N ALA A 410 -12.97 -38.52 5.25
CA ALA A 410 -11.57 -38.94 5.30
C ALA A 410 -10.99 -38.92 6.72
#